data_AF-A0A7V5KVV7-F1
#
_entry.id   AF-A0A7V5KVV7-F1
#
_cell.length_a   1.000
_cell.length_b   1.000
_cell.length_c   1.000
_cell.angle_alpha   90.00
_cell.angle_beta   90.00
_cell.angle_gamma   90.00
#
_symmetry.space_group_name_H-M   'P 1'
#
loop_
_entity.id
_entity.type
_entity.pdbx_description
1 polymer ?
#
loop_
_entity_poly.entity_id
_entity_poly.type
_entity_poly.pdbx_seq_one_letter_code
_entity_poly.pdbx_strand_id
1 'polypeptide(L)'
;MNTIQEKRKTLFTPALLCLVIIAFFAGCSGFHPVGPKRSKTSNFLRKVQRNCGNLVIGGYTVTSMFSMNTSEPLFVSWTSALGSGDISKEKYAKSINGFYQNSDNEAAIRCIVRQKGTGGK
;
A
#
# COMPACT_ATOMS: atom_id res chain seq x y z
N MET A 1 -19.12 9.19 82.41
CA MET A 1 -19.31 10.28 81.45
C MET A 1 -19.80 9.67 80.13
N ASN A 2 -21.06 9.97 79.78
CA ASN A 2 -21.68 10.13 78.46
C ASN A 2 -21.55 9.02 77.39
N THR A 3 -22.55 8.59 76.61
CA THR A 3 -24.04 8.55 76.62
C THR A 3 -24.46 7.77 75.34
N ILE A 4 -25.64 7.11 75.37
CA ILE A 4 -26.63 6.95 74.25
C ILE A 4 -26.24 6.01 73.08
N GLN A 5 -26.87 4.83 72.91
CA GLN A 5 -28.24 4.49 72.47
C GLN A 5 -28.45 4.41 70.94
N GLU A 6 -28.99 3.25 70.55
CA GLU A 6 -30.04 3.01 69.55
C GLU A 6 -29.86 3.44 68.07
N LYS A 7 -29.95 2.45 67.16
CA LYS A 7 -31.02 2.26 66.14
C LYS A 7 -30.51 1.41 64.98
N ARG A 8 -30.98 0.16 64.87
CA ARG A 8 -32.14 -0.28 64.06
C ARG A 8 -31.86 -0.38 62.55
N LYS A 9 -32.19 -1.59 62.06
CA LYS A 9 -32.72 -1.95 60.73
C LYS A 9 -31.69 -2.23 59.62
N THR A 10 -31.39 -3.52 59.51
CA THR A 10 -31.71 -4.37 58.35
C THR A 10 -32.30 -3.65 57.12
N LEU A 11 -31.63 -3.78 55.97
CA LEU A 11 -32.19 -3.90 54.61
C LEU A 11 -31.00 -4.04 53.63
N PHE A 12 -30.63 -5.25 53.21
CA PHE A 12 -30.98 -5.80 51.89
C PHE A 12 -30.91 -4.77 50.75
N THR A 13 -29.81 -4.75 49.98
CA THR A 13 -29.87 -4.71 48.52
C THR A 13 -28.57 -5.26 47.91
N PRO A 14 -28.59 -6.45 47.28
CA PRO A 14 -27.49 -6.96 46.47
C PRO A 14 -27.68 -6.46 45.03
N ALA A 15 -26.90 -5.48 44.59
CA ALA A 15 -26.91 -5.13 43.18
C ALA A 15 -25.63 -4.40 42.76
N LEU A 16 -25.09 -4.85 41.63
CA LEU A 16 -24.35 -4.05 40.67
C LEU A 16 -22.97 -3.52 41.10
N LEU A 17 -21.93 -4.25 40.71
CA LEU A 17 -20.98 -3.71 39.71
C LEU A 17 -20.17 -4.86 39.11
N CYS A 18 -20.79 -5.61 38.19
CA CYS A 18 -20.06 -6.46 37.27
C CYS A 18 -19.19 -5.55 36.39
N LEU A 19 -17.88 -5.65 36.59
CA LEU A 19 -16.83 -4.91 35.89
C LEU A 19 -16.74 -5.45 34.45
N VAL A 20 -17.64 -5.00 33.58
CA VAL A 20 -17.57 -5.32 32.14
C VAL A 20 -16.54 -4.38 31.49
N ILE A 21 -15.29 -4.84 31.43
CA ILE A 21 -14.25 -4.24 30.59
C ILE A 21 -14.59 -4.63 29.15
N ILE A 22 -15.46 -3.84 28.50
CA ILE A 22 -15.71 -3.95 27.07
C ILE A 22 -14.48 -3.39 26.35
N ALA A 23 -13.75 -4.29 25.70
CA ALA A 23 -12.62 -4.02 24.84
C ALA A 23 -13.00 -3.03 23.72
N PHE A 24 -12.79 -1.74 23.97
CA PHE A 24 -12.81 -0.69 22.95
C PHE A 24 -11.46 -0.65 22.21
N PHE A 25 -11.12 -1.75 21.53
CA PHE A 25 -10.08 -1.78 20.49
C PHE A 25 -10.70 -1.95 19.09
N ALA A 26 -11.91 -1.42 18.89
CA ALA A 26 -12.48 -1.23 17.56
C ALA A 26 -11.93 0.07 16.96
N GLY A 27 -10.65 0.04 16.55
CA GLY A 27 -9.94 1.22 16.05
C GLY A 27 -8.68 0.94 15.25
N CYS A 28 -8.50 -0.27 14.69
CA CYS A 28 -7.56 -0.49 13.59
C CYS A 28 -8.32 -0.47 12.26
N SER A 29 -8.88 0.70 11.94
CA SER A 29 -9.38 1.02 10.61
C SER A 29 -8.20 1.03 9.64
N GLY A 30 -7.93 -0.09 8.96
CA GLY A 30 -6.85 -0.08 7.96
C GLY A 30 -6.52 -1.39 7.27
N PHE A 31 -7.01 -2.55 7.72
CA PHE A 31 -6.86 -3.78 6.92
C PHE A 31 -7.93 -3.81 5.83
N HIS A 32 -7.76 -2.97 4.80
CA HIS A 32 -8.34 -3.28 3.51
C HIS A 32 -7.65 -4.57 3.04
N PRO A 33 -8.39 -5.68 2.81
CA PRO A 33 -7.81 -6.82 2.13
C PRO A 33 -7.23 -6.29 0.82
N VAL A 34 -5.91 -6.40 0.68
CA VAL A 34 -5.18 -6.05 -0.54
C VAL A 34 -5.79 -6.88 -1.66
N GLY A 35 -6.75 -6.28 -2.38
CA GLY A 35 -7.49 -6.98 -3.42
C GLY A 35 -6.55 -7.55 -4.48
N PRO A 36 -6.97 -8.58 -5.23
CA PRO A 36 -6.11 -9.30 -6.18
C PRO A 36 -5.49 -8.39 -7.25
N LYS A 37 -6.07 -7.21 -7.53
CA LYS A 37 -5.47 -6.21 -8.42
C LYS A 37 -4.20 -5.57 -7.80
N ARG A 38 -4.23 -5.22 -6.51
CA ARG A 38 -3.10 -4.57 -5.82
C ARG A 38 -1.93 -5.52 -5.64
N SER A 39 -2.18 -6.81 -5.41
CA SER A 39 -1.14 -7.84 -5.32
C SER A 39 -0.51 -8.18 -6.69
N LYS A 40 -1.28 -8.17 -7.78
CA LYS A 40 -0.75 -8.33 -9.14
C LYS A 40 0.15 -7.17 -9.53
N THR A 41 -0.29 -5.94 -9.29
CA THR A 41 0.50 -4.74 -9.57
C THR A 41 1.78 -4.70 -8.73
N SER A 42 1.72 -4.99 -7.42
CA SER A 42 2.93 -4.98 -6.58
C SER A 42 3.93 -6.06 -6.99
N ASN A 43 3.46 -7.25 -7.39
CA ASN A 43 4.32 -8.30 -7.94
C ASN A 43 4.96 -7.88 -9.27
N PHE A 44 4.21 -7.19 -10.14
CA PHE A 44 4.72 -6.64 -11.39
C PHE A 44 5.81 -5.59 -11.14
N LEU A 45 5.55 -4.59 -10.29
CA LEU A 45 6.53 -3.56 -9.95
C LEU A 45 7.82 -4.17 -9.37
N ARG A 46 7.69 -5.19 -8.52
CA ARG A 46 8.86 -5.90 -7.98
C ARG A 46 9.65 -6.63 -9.06
N LYS A 47 8.99 -7.25 -10.05
CA LYS A 47 9.67 -7.85 -11.22
C LYS A 47 10.38 -6.79 -12.05
N VAL A 48 9.75 -5.63 -12.25
CA VAL A 48 10.34 -4.50 -12.98
C VAL A 48 11.60 -4.01 -12.28
N GLN A 49 11.52 -3.71 -10.98
CA GLN A 49 12.66 -3.23 -10.21
C GLN A 49 13.82 -4.24 -10.23
N ARG A 50 13.51 -5.55 -10.08
CA ARG A 50 14.53 -6.61 -10.09
C ARG A 50 15.19 -6.80 -11.45
N ASN A 51 14.41 -6.81 -12.53
CA ASN A 51 14.90 -7.25 -13.85
C ASN A 51 15.33 -6.10 -14.76
N CYS A 52 14.81 -4.89 -14.51
CA CYS A 52 15.03 -3.71 -15.33
C CYS A 52 15.72 -2.58 -14.55
N GLY A 53 16.03 -2.78 -13.26
CA GLY A 53 16.46 -1.73 -12.33
C GLY A 53 17.67 -0.91 -12.78
N ASN A 54 18.60 -1.51 -13.52
CA ASN A 54 19.82 -0.85 -14.00
C ASN A 54 19.63 -0.08 -15.33
N LEU A 55 18.46 -0.20 -15.96
CA LEU A 55 18.15 0.53 -17.18
C LEU A 55 17.73 1.96 -16.84
N VAL A 56 17.92 2.86 -17.80
CA VAL A 56 17.73 4.31 -17.58
C VAL A 56 16.44 4.79 -18.23
N ILE A 57 15.73 5.66 -17.52
CA ILE A 57 14.61 6.46 -18.03
C ILE A 57 14.86 7.91 -17.60
N GLY A 58 14.80 8.87 -18.51
CA GLY A 58 14.93 10.29 -18.15
C GLY A 58 16.22 10.66 -17.41
N GLY A 59 17.31 9.91 -17.62
CA GLY A 59 18.58 10.11 -16.92
C GLY A 59 18.69 9.41 -15.56
N TYR A 60 17.63 8.74 -15.08
CA TYR A 60 17.63 8.00 -13.82
C TYR A 60 17.49 6.50 -14.05
N THR A 61 18.13 5.70 -13.21
CA THR A 61 17.91 4.24 -13.21
C THR A 61 16.48 3.91 -12.82
N VAL A 62 15.91 2.83 -13.36
CA VAL A 62 14.58 2.34 -12.98
C VAL A 62 14.51 2.07 -11.47
N THR A 63 15.58 1.57 -10.84
CA THR A 63 15.63 1.39 -9.38
C THR A 63 15.48 2.71 -8.64
N SER A 64 16.20 3.76 -9.05
CA SER A 64 16.08 5.08 -8.42
C SER A 64 14.67 5.65 -8.58
N MET A 65 14.00 5.42 -9.71
CA MET A 65 12.61 5.86 -9.91
C MET A 65 11.61 5.30 -8.88
N PHE A 66 11.92 4.16 -8.24
CA PHE A 66 11.12 3.54 -7.17
C PHE A 66 11.61 3.89 -5.76
N SER A 67 12.77 4.52 -5.61
CA SER A 67 13.36 4.83 -4.31
C SER A 67 12.70 6.07 -3.70
N MET A 68 12.57 6.13 -2.37
CA MET A 68 11.86 7.25 -1.70
C MET A 68 12.48 8.63 -1.98
N ASN A 69 13.78 8.71 -2.26
CA ASN A 69 14.49 9.98 -2.47
C ASN A 69 14.30 10.57 -3.87
N THR A 70 14.03 9.72 -4.86
CA THR A 70 13.84 10.12 -6.27
C THR A 70 12.59 9.45 -6.84
N SER A 71 11.62 9.16 -5.97
CA SER A 71 10.40 8.44 -6.34
C SER A 71 9.65 9.29 -7.34
N GLU A 72 9.65 8.86 -8.60
CA GLU A 72 9.00 9.59 -9.67
C GLU A 72 7.52 9.15 -9.74
N PRO A 73 6.57 9.95 -9.20
CA PRO A 73 5.20 9.50 -8.99
C PRO A 73 4.50 9.14 -10.31
N LEU A 74 4.84 9.83 -11.40
CA LEU A 74 4.30 9.55 -12.72
C LEU A 74 4.82 8.23 -13.29
N PHE A 75 6.12 7.96 -13.16
CA PHE A 75 6.70 6.69 -13.55
C PHE A 75 6.05 5.52 -12.80
N VAL A 76 5.94 5.61 -11.48
CA VAL A 76 5.32 4.57 -10.66
C VAL A 76 3.85 4.39 -11.01
N SER A 77 3.11 5.48 -11.23
CA SER A 77 1.70 5.46 -11.61
C SER A 77 1.48 4.76 -12.96
N TRP A 78 2.18 5.17 -14.02
CA TRP A 78 2.04 4.55 -15.34
C TRP A 78 2.53 3.10 -15.36
N THR A 79 3.61 2.80 -14.65
CA THR A 79 4.12 1.42 -14.55
C THR A 79 3.12 0.55 -13.80
N SER A 80 2.47 1.08 -12.76
CA SER A 80 1.39 0.40 -12.04
C SER A 80 0.19 0.14 -12.94
N ALA A 81 -0.24 1.15 -13.71
CA ALA A 81 -1.35 1.07 -14.66
C ALA A 81 -1.06 0.06 -15.80
N LEU A 82 0.19 -0.03 -16.25
CA LEU A 82 0.61 -1.04 -17.21
C LEU A 82 0.45 -2.45 -16.60
N GLY A 83 0.89 -2.63 -15.35
CA GLY A 83 0.84 -3.89 -14.61
C GLY A 83 -0.58 -4.35 -14.28
N SER A 84 -1.49 -3.44 -13.96
CA SER A 84 -2.92 -3.73 -13.73
C SER A 84 -3.69 -3.98 -15.03
N GLY A 85 -3.17 -3.51 -16.16
CA GLY A 85 -3.83 -3.59 -17.47
C GLY A 85 -4.68 -2.38 -17.83
N ASP A 86 -4.65 -1.33 -17.01
CA ASP A 86 -5.43 -0.10 -17.24
C ASP A 86 -4.91 0.73 -18.43
N ILE A 87 -3.64 0.52 -18.83
CA ILE A 87 -3.07 1.08 -20.06
C ILE A 87 -2.39 0.02 -20.92
N SER A 88 -2.40 0.26 -22.25
CA SER A 88 -1.69 -0.56 -23.22
C SER A 88 -0.18 -0.33 -23.18
N LYS A 89 0.58 -1.22 -23.84
CA LYS A 89 2.05 -1.12 -23.93
C LYS A 89 2.46 0.13 -24.71
N GLU A 90 1.69 0.44 -25.77
CA GLU A 90 1.89 1.58 -26.66
C GLU A 90 1.60 2.89 -25.92
N LYS A 91 0.50 2.94 -25.15
CA LYS A 91 0.17 4.09 -24.30
C LYS A 91 1.25 4.32 -23.25
N TYR A 92 1.73 3.26 -22.61
CA TYR A 92 2.83 3.35 -21.65
C TYR A 92 4.10 3.92 -22.29
N ALA A 93 4.55 3.35 -23.43
CA ALA A 93 5.74 3.82 -24.13
C ALA A 93 5.62 5.29 -24.54
N LYS A 94 4.46 5.70 -25.07
CA LYS A 94 4.18 7.08 -25.45
C LYS A 94 4.22 8.02 -24.23
N SER A 95 3.63 7.63 -23.11
CA SER A 95 3.66 8.43 -21.87
C SER A 95 5.07 8.60 -21.33
N ILE A 96 5.87 7.53 -21.29
CA ILE A 96 7.27 7.60 -20.84
C ILE A 96 8.09 8.51 -21.76
N ASN A 97 8.05 8.30 -23.08
CA ASN A 97 8.83 9.10 -24.02
C ASN A 97 8.37 10.56 -24.10
N GLY A 98 7.08 10.83 -23.88
CA GLY A 98 6.55 12.19 -23.86
C GLY A 98 6.97 12.98 -22.63
N PHE A 99 7.13 12.31 -21.48
CA PHE A 99 7.50 12.97 -20.23
C PHE A 99 9.02 13.00 -20.02
N TYR A 100 9.69 11.87 -20.19
CA TYR A 100 11.13 11.72 -20.03
C TYR A 100 11.85 11.94 -21.36
N GLN A 101 11.76 13.17 -21.86
CA GLN A 101 12.37 13.59 -23.12
C GLN A 101 13.91 13.56 -23.02
N ASN A 102 14.59 13.41 -24.16
CA ASN A 102 16.06 13.44 -24.28
C ASN A 102 16.83 12.27 -23.66
N SER A 103 16.19 11.12 -23.47
CA SER A 103 16.85 9.89 -23.00
C SER A 103 16.48 8.70 -23.87
N ASP A 104 17.41 7.76 -24.04
CA ASP A 104 17.14 6.49 -24.69
C ASP A 104 16.39 5.56 -23.74
N ASN A 105 15.08 5.78 -23.65
CA ASN A 105 14.18 4.99 -22.82
C ASN A 105 13.88 3.62 -23.42
N GLU A 106 14.28 3.33 -24.66
CA GLU A 106 13.74 2.21 -25.44
C GLU A 106 14.08 0.86 -24.78
N ALA A 107 15.32 0.70 -24.33
CA ALA A 107 15.76 -0.51 -23.63
C ALA A 107 14.97 -0.73 -22.33
N ALA A 108 14.76 0.33 -21.55
CA ALA A 108 14.00 0.28 -20.30
C ALA A 108 12.53 -0.06 -20.54
N ILE A 109 11.87 0.66 -21.46
CA ILE A 109 10.47 0.43 -21.83
C ILE A 109 10.27 -1.02 -22.29
N ARG A 110 11.15 -1.52 -23.18
CA ARG A 110 11.09 -2.89 -23.69
C ARG A 110 11.22 -3.91 -22.56
N CYS A 111 12.15 -3.69 -21.63
CA CYS A 111 12.32 -4.56 -20.47
C CYS A 111 11.06 -4.60 -19.59
N ILE A 112 10.49 -3.44 -19.28
CA ILE A 112 9.32 -3.29 -18.41
C ILE A 112 8.09 -3.96 -19.03
N VAL A 113 7.84 -3.70 -20.31
CA VAL A 113 6.73 -4.29 -21.07
C VAL A 113 6.85 -5.82 -21.11
N ARG A 114 8.07 -6.36 -21.23
CA ARG A 114 8.30 -7.82 -21.19
C ARG A 114 7.90 -8.44 -19.86
N GLN A 115 8.04 -7.73 -18.73
CA GLN A 115 7.66 -8.25 -17.42
C GLN A 115 6.15 -8.47 -17.26
N LYS A 116 5.32 -7.86 -18.11
CA LYS A 116 3.87 -8.08 -18.13
C LYS A 116 3.50 -9.46 -18.68
N GLY A 117 4.33 -10.02 -19.56
CA GLY A 117 4.10 -11.31 -20.24
C GLY A 117 4.73 -12.53 -19.57
N THR A 118 5.61 -12.36 -18.56
CA THR A 118 6.33 -13.46 -17.89
C THR A 118 5.62 -13.96 -16.62
N GLY A 119 4.29 -13.82 -16.57
CA GLY A 119 3.46 -14.12 -15.39
C GLY A 119 2.59 -15.37 -15.48
N GLY A 120 2.75 -16.20 -16.51
CA GLY A 120 1.97 -17.41 -16.68
C GLY A 120 2.78 -18.52 -17.32
N LYS A 121 3.39 -19.35 -16.47
CA LYS A 121 3.47 -20.81 -16.60
C LYS A 121 3.47 -21.36 -15.18
#